data_AF-A0A660YCC7-F1
#
_entry.id   AF-A0A660YCC7-F1
#
_cell.length_a   1.000
_cell.length_b   1.000
_cell.length_c   1.000
_cell.angle_alpha   90.00
_cell.angle_beta   90.00
_cell.angle_gamma   90.00
#
_symmetry.space_group_name_H-M   'P 1'
#
loop_
_entity.id
_entity.type
_entity.pdbx_description
1 polymer ?
#
loop_
_entity_poly.entity_id
_entity_poly.type
_entity_poly.pdbx_seq_one_letter_code
_entity_poly.pdbx_strand_id
1 'polypeptide(L)' 'MLRLYSPKEQEEGEGVSSDPMAVGASGHQGEVEELVEAIRTDREPYISIESAKHAVEIVQAIYESGRTGKEVVIGD' A
#
# COMPACT_ATOMS: atom_id res chain seq x y z
N MET A 1 20.95 6.22 10.28
CA MET A 1 20.66 6.19 8.83
C MET A 1 19.19 6.48 8.54
N LEU A 2 18.20 5.74 9.08
CA LEU A 2 16.77 6.05 8.84
C LEU A 2 16.35 7.47 9.26
N ARG A 3 16.84 7.96 10.41
CA ARG A 3 16.49 9.28 10.97
C ARG A 3 16.82 10.51 10.09
N LEU A 4 17.66 10.35 9.06
CA LEU A 4 18.06 11.44 8.14
C LEU A 4 17.10 11.59 6.95
N TYR A 5 16.35 10.54 6.61
CA TYR A 5 15.43 10.50 5.46
C TYR A 5 13.98 10.21 5.85
N SER A 6 13.71 9.86 7.11
CA SER A 6 12.35 9.79 7.63
C SER A 6 11.66 11.14 7.43
N PRO A 7 10.45 11.15 6.84
CA PRO A 7 9.61 12.33 6.83
C PRO A 7 9.49 12.84 8.26
N LYS A 8 9.63 14.16 8.45
CA LYS A 8 9.35 14.78 9.74
C LYS A 8 7.94 14.34 10.15
N GLU A 9 7.75 14.01 11.43
CA GLU A 9 6.42 13.76 11.99
C GLU A 9 5.49 14.87 11.50
N GLN A 10 4.54 14.51 10.64
CA GLN A 10 3.52 15.45 10.20
C GLN A 10 2.59 15.59 11.40
N GLU A 11 2.43 16.83 11.90
CA GLU A 11 1.36 17.12 12.84
C GLU A 11 0.04 16.67 12.22
N GLU A 12 -0.87 16.12 13.06
CA GLU A 12 -2.21 15.71 12.64
C GLU A 12 -2.97 16.92 12.08
N GLY A 13 -2.80 17.17 10.77
CA GLY A 13 -3.50 18.19 10.00
C GLY A 13 -4.83 17.68 9.46
N GLU A 14 -5.54 18.54 8.72
CA GLU A 14 -6.78 18.18 8.04
C GLU A 14 -6.60 16.87 7.25
N GLY A 15 -7.44 15.86 7.52
CA GLY A 15 -7.26 14.52 6.96
C GLY A 15 -7.29 14.51 5.42
N VAL A 16 -6.88 13.39 4.82
CA VAL A 16 -6.69 13.20 3.37
C VAL A 16 -7.93 13.58 2.52
N SER A 17 -9.12 13.64 3.12
CA SER A 17 -10.35 14.13 2.48
C SER A 17 -10.34 15.63 2.16
N SER A 18 -9.62 16.45 2.94
CA SER A 18 -9.56 17.91 2.81
C SER A 18 -8.29 18.38 2.10
N ASP A 19 -7.18 17.66 2.29
CA ASP A 19 -5.91 17.89 1.60
C ASP A 19 -5.28 16.55 1.15
N PRO A 20 -5.18 16.26 -0.17
CA PRO A 20 -4.52 15.06 -0.66
C PRO A 20 -3.05 14.93 -0.26
N MET A 21 -2.38 16.06 0.04
CA MET A 21 -0.99 16.10 0.49
C MET A 21 -0.83 15.82 1.99
N ALA A 22 -1.93 15.76 2.74
CA ALA A 22 -1.92 15.35 4.15
C ALA A 22 -1.75 13.84 4.35
N VAL A 23 -1.52 13.09 3.28
CA VAL A 23 -1.10 11.69 3.39
C VAL A 23 0.31 11.62 3.99
N GLY A 24 0.37 11.15 5.23
CA GLY A 24 1.63 10.93 5.93
C GLY A 24 2.38 9.68 5.47
N ALA A 25 3.66 9.61 5.78
CA ALA A 25 4.52 8.49 5.38
C ALA A 25 4.59 7.34 6.40
N SER A 26 3.87 7.45 7.52
CA SER A 26 3.90 6.46 8.60
C SER A 26 3.48 5.06 8.14
N GLY A 27 2.51 4.97 7.23
CA GLY A 27 2.09 3.70 6.62
C GLY A 27 3.24 3.02 5.86
N HIS A 28 3.90 3.75 4.96
CA HIS A 28 5.04 3.23 4.20
C HIS A 28 6.23 2.85 5.09
N GLN A 29 6.47 3.61 6.16
CA GLN A 29 7.49 3.25 7.13
C GLN A 29 7.17 1.89 7.78
N GLY A 30 5.91 1.68 8.20
CA GLY A 30 5.47 0.41 8.77
C GLY A 30 5.65 -0.77 7.80
N GLU A 31 5.30 -0.58 6.52
CA GLU A 31 5.48 -1.61 5.47
C GLU A 31 6.95 -2.04 5.34
N VAL A 32 7.88 -1.08 5.33
CA VAL A 32 9.33 -1.37 5.22
C VAL A 32 9.87 -2.02 6.50
N GLU A 33 9.45 -1.54 7.67
CA GLU A 33 9.85 -2.11 8.96
C GLU A 33 9.40 -3.58 9.09
N GLU A 34 8.17 -3.88 8.66
CA GLU A 34 7.61 -5.23 8.65
C GLU A 34 8.42 -6.17 7.75
N LEU A 35 8.73 -5.74 6.51
CA LEU A 35 9.53 -6.52 5.58
C LEU A 35 10.94 -6.79 6.12
N VAL A 36 11.58 -5.79 6.72
CA VAL A 36 12.91 -5.96 7.35
C VAL A 36 12.85 -7.00 8.46
N GLU A 37 11.80 -6.98 9.27
CA GLU A 37 11.61 -7.96 10.34
C GLU A 37 11.35 -9.37 9.78
N ALA A 38 10.55 -9.49 8.72
CA ALA A 38 10.28 -10.76 8.06
C ALA A 38 11.57 -11.43 7.56
N ILE A 39 12.45 -10.65 6.92
CA ILE A 39 13.76 -11.11 6.46
C ILE A 39 14.64 -11.55 7.63
N ARG A 40 14.69 -10.78 8.72
CA ARG A 40 15.54 -11.08 9.88
C ARG A 40 15.11 -12.34 10.64
N THR A 41 13.82 -12.63 10.62
CA THR A 41 13.22 -13.75 11.37
C THR A 41 12.91 -14.96 10.50
N ASP A 42 13.27 -14.93 9.21
CA ASP A 42 13.03 -16.00 8.24
C ASP A 42 11.57 -16.46 8.22
N ARG A 43 10.65 -15.48 8.18
CA ARG A 43 9.20 -15.69 8.07
C ARG A 43 8.66 -15.03 6.80
N GLU A 44 7.46 -15.43 6.42
CA GLU A 44 6.72 -14.75 5.35
C GLU A 44 6.43 -13.29 5.75
N PRO A 45 6.59 -12.31 4.84
CA PRO A 45 6.12 -10.94 5.05
C PRO A 45 4.61 -10.91 5.25
N TYR A 46 4.11 -9.86 5.91
CA TYR A 46 2.68 -9.66 6.11
C TYR A 46 1.92 -9.54 4.79
N ILE A 47 2.57 -8.95 3.78
CA ILE A 47 2.06 -8.87 2.41
C ILE A 47 2.81 -9.89 1.57
N SER A 48 2.17 -11.03 1.30
CA SER A 48 2.72 -12.05 0.39
C SER A 48 2.61 -11.62 -1.08
N ILE A 49 3.32 -12.33 -1.96
CA ILE A 49 3.27 -12.08 -3.42
C ILE A 49 1.86 -12.33 -3.97
N GLU A 50 1.16 -13.34 -3.47
CA GLU A 50 -0.20 -13.69 -3.89
C GLU A 50 -1.18 -12.56 -3.55
N SER A 51 -1.13 -12.05 -2.32
CA SER A 51 -1.96 -10.92 -1.88
C SER A 51 -1.65 -9.65 -2.69
N ALA A 52 -0.36 -9.35 -2.90
CA ALA A 52 0.06 -8.21 -3.72
C ALA A 52 -0.41 -8.33 -5.17
N LYS A 53 -0.35 -9.52 -5.77
CA LYS A 53 -0.83 -9.79 -7.13
C LYS A 53 -2.34 -9.61 -7.24
N HIS A 54 -3.10 -10.11 -6.27
CA HIS A 54 -4.56 -9.98 -6.25
C HIS A 54 -5.00 -8.51 -6.22
N ALA A 55 -4.31 -7.65 -5.46
CA ALA A 55 -4.59 -6.21 -5.48
C ALA A 55 -4.41 -5.59 -6.89
N VAL A 56 -3.38 -6.01 -7.63
CA VAL A 56 -3.17 -5.56 -9.02
C VAL A 56 -4.25 -6.10 -9.95
N GLU A 57 -4.70 -7.34 -9.76
CA GLU A 57 -5.80 -7.95 -10.53
C GLU A 57 -7.10 -7.15 -10.36
N ILE A 58 -7.41 -6.73 -9.13
CA ILE A 58 -8.56 -5.83 -8.85
C ILE A 58 -8.44 -4.52 -9.65
N VAL A 59 -7.28 -3.86 -9.58
CA VAL A 59 -7.07 -2.58 -10.28
C VAL A 59 -7.22 -2.75 -11.80
N GLN A 60 -6.68 -3.84 -12.36
CA GLN A 60 -6.84 -4.15 -13.78
C GLN A 60 -8.31 -4.40 -14.16
N ALA A 61 -9.05 -5.16 -13.34
CA ALA A 61 -10.47 -5.43 -13.56
C ALA A 61 -11.32 -4.15 -13.55
N ILE A 62 -11.02 -3.21 -12.64
CA ILE A 62 -11.67 -1.88 -12.61
C ILE A 62 -11.42 -1.14 -13.94
N TYR A 63 -10.18 -1.11 -14.42
CA TYR A 63 -9.87 -0.45 -15.68
C TYR A 63 -10.50 -1.15 -16.90
N GLU A 64 -10.55 -2.48 -16.91
CA GLU A 64 -11.22 -3.24 -17.97
C GLU A 64 -12.73 -2.97 -17.97
N SER A 65 -13.36 -3.01 -16.80
CA SER A 65 -14.78 -2.68 -16.63
C SER A 65 -15.09 -1.27 -17.13
N GLY A 66 -14.29 -0.27 -16.75
CA GLY A 66 -14.44 1.11 -17.20
C GLY A 66 -14.32 1.29 -18.72
N ARG A 67 -13.46 0.51 -19.39
CA ARG A 67 -13.30 0.57 -20.86
C ARG A 67 -14.42 -0.14 -21.61
N THR A 68 -14.97 -1.21 -21.05
CA THR A 68 -15.93 -2.09 -21.75
C THR A 68 -17.38 -1.83 -21.37
N GLY A 69 -17.62 -1.18 -20.23
CA GLY A 69 -18.96 -1.02 -19.64
C GLY A 69 -19.56 -2.33 -19.13
N LYS A 70 -18.73 -3.35 -18.87
CA LYS A 70 -19.18 -4.68 -18.42
C LYS A 70 -18.60 -5.02 -17.06
N GLU A 71 -19.28 -5.90 -16.34
CA GLU A 71 -18.74 -6.53 -15.14
C GLU A 71 -17.56 -7.44 -15.50
N VAL A 72 -16.51 -7.40 -14.68
CA VAL A 72 -15.29 -8.23 -14.81
C VAL A 72 -15.14 -9.02 -13.51
N VAL A 73 -15.10 -10.35 -13.61
CA VAL A 73 -14.93 -11.26 -12.48
C VAL A 73 -13.47 -11.72 -12.45
N ILE A 74 -12.82 -11.59 -11.30
CA ILE A 74 -11.47 -12.12 -11.03
C ILE A 74 -11.57 -13.26 -10.01
N GLY A 75 -10.58 -14.15 -10.00
CA GLY A 75 -10.52 -15.26 -9.04
C GLY A 75 -10.16 -14.80 -7.62
N ASP A 76 -10.47 -15.65 -6.65
CA ASP A 76 -10.01 -15.52 -5.25
C ASP A 76 -8.49 -15.70 -5.16
#